data_AF-A0A928NW00-F1
#
_entry.id   AF-A0A928NW00-F1
#
_cell.length_a   1.000
_cell.length_b   1.000
_cell.length_c   1.000
_cell.angle_alpha   90.00
_cell.angle_beta   90.00
_cell.angle_gamma   90.00
#
_symmetry.space_group_name_H-M   'P 1'
#
loop_
_entity.id
_entity.type
_entity.pdbx_description
1 polymer ?
#
loop_
_entity_poly.entity_id
_entity_poly.type
_entity_poly.pdbx_seq_one_letter_code
_entity_poly.pdbx_strand_id
1 'polypeptide(L)'
;MKKFISLFTALAVCISLASCAGGGAAGTTDGTKDTVATDSSTTAGNATSESVTTTEQTTTAQKPEIQYGENELVTLEVGKYVKLKYNPAYCQITANAEPSVGNREKVTLFISMRDGFTFDGWSQEKAVSNGGSVASTARTYNISASKDVTVWANYSANIVYDPNGGKVKSGGETYNQKYSVVWFRCPNTLTEKDYFVREGYTLVEYNTKADGTGTAVGLGSRTVIPAEGNLTLYCIWEKQTSEADFTTKADGTGVSITKYNGTETNVVIPETIGGKNVVSIASGAFKGSSVERVVLNKNITKVAEGAFENCKKLDTIVIYDSLMNISSKSFTGTTIKNLRVNAVLDLFKEWTISFINIKFDSLLYAQSTGQDIFAIYGGSGAYYGFDCAAIDEALGGEYAVVNLGCNANLTASVMFEYLENVLGENDTLLWAPESGNYMFGATIFSNRTWEFLAAYYDIFRYIDVSKYSGVFDYYSYYAQSHASKQQSFEAFSDGCNHYGDAPGAREHQDKTYRSYSASYQSRTNEILKGNYSCIEGIIENMGKNGVKLYYTFASMDESAPDFEAKVFEDLADAVEKTFNGMVAISDYKNCLVPHDCMYDSEWHLTLEGAKLRTEKLVAEILAQIAKEGA
;
A
#
# COMPACT_ATOMS: atom_id res chain seq x y z
N MET A 1 29.94 14.08 19.88
CA MET A 1 31.19 14.32 20.65
C MET A 1 31.46 13.11 21.58
N LYS A 2 32.64 12.95 22.20
CA LYS A 2 33.17 11.65 22.72
C LYS A 2 32.47 11.02 23.96
N LYS A 3 32.31 9.68 23.93
CA LYS A 3 32.60 8.62 24.95
C LYS A 3 32.26 7.24 24.30
N PHE A 4 33.07 6.17 24.30
CA PHE A 4 33.67 5.35 25.40
C PHE A 4 32.61 4.55 26.18
N ILE A 5 32.74 3.24 26.50
CA ILE A 5 33.87 2.26 26.49
C ILE A 5 33.27 0.81 26.64
N SER A 6 33.85 -0.38 26.34
CA SER A 6 35.13 -0.85 25.74
C SER A 6 35.08 -2.34 25.28
N LEU A 7 35.83 -2.69 24.22
CA LEU A 7 36.73 -3.87 24.02
C LEU A 7 36.47 -5.24 24.73
N PHE A 8 36.53 -6.34 23.96
CA PHE A 8 37.06 -7.64 24.41
C PHE A 8 37.94 -8.29 23.32
N THR A 9 38.86 -9.19 23.69
CA THR A 9 40.03 -9.52 22.85
C THR A 9 40.28 -11.02 22.66
N ALA A 10 40.58 -11.40 21.41
CA ALA A 10 41.34 -12.56 20.92
C ALA A 10 41.21 -13.95 21.59
N LEU A 11 40.93 -14.95 20.76
CA LEU A 11 41.80 -16.13 20.70
C LEU A 11 41.99 -16.58 19.24
N ALA A 12 43.21 -16.97 18.87
CA ALA A 12 43.54 -17.42 17.52
C ALA A 12 44.52 -18.61 17.58
N VAL A 13 44.23 -19.67 16.84
CA VAL A 13 45.19 -20.75 16.51
C VAL A 13 44.89 -21.22 15.08
N CYS A 14 45.89 -21.19 14.22
CA CYS A 14 45.84 -21.83 12.90
C CYS A 14 46.43 -23.24 12.98
N ILE A 15 45.85 -24.21 12.26
CA ILE A 15 46.52 -25.47 11.88
C ILE A 15 46.31 -25.68 10.38
N SER A 16 47.33 -26.20 9.71
CA SER A 16 47.48 -26.22 8.26
C SER A 16 47.23 -27.59 7.60
N LEU A 17 47.23 -27.59 6.27
CA LEU A 17 47.00 -28.73 5.37
C LEU A 17 48.04 -29.87 5.48
N ALA A 18 47.53 -31.11 5.48
CA ALA A 18 48.14 -32.31 4.86
C ALA A 18 47.01 -33.37 4.74
N SER A 19 46.60 -33.94 3.60
CA SER A 19 47.24 -34.50 2.39
C SER A 19 47.59 -35.99 2.46
N CYS A 20 47.25 -36.69 1.37
CA CYS A 20 47.75 -37.98 0.86
C CYS A 20 46.95 -39.31 1.05
N ALA A 21 46.72 -39.95 -0.11
CA ALA A 21 46.55 -41.38 -0.41
C ALA A 21 45.32 -42.17 0.14
N GLY A 22 44.78 -43.15 -0.60
CA GLY A 22 45.01 -43.49 -2.02
C GLY A 22 44.65 -44.92 -2.45
N GLY A 23 44.26 -45.09 -3.72
CA GLY A 23 44.06 -46.39 -4.41
C GLY A 23 42.75 -47.13 -4.12
N GLY A 24 42.17 -47.92 -5.04
CA GLY A 24 42.48 -48.09 -6.47
C GLY A 24 41.99 -49.42 -7.07
N ALA A 25 41.73 -49.44 -8.41
CA ALA A 25 41.57 -50.61 -9.29
C ALA A 25 40.37 -51.58 -9.04
N ALA A 26 39.89 -52.40 -10.00
CA ALA A 26 39.86 -52.37 -11.48
C ALA A 26 38.94 -53.49 -12.04
N GLY A 27 38.57 -53.44 -13.33
CA GLY A 27 37.91 -54.52 -14.12
C GLY A 27 36.72 -54.01 -14.97
N THR A 28 36.58 -54.16 -16.30
CA THR A 28 36.76 -55.25 -17.31
C THR A 28 35.61 -56.28 -17.35
N THR A 29 35.03 -56.71 -18.50
CA THR A 29 35.23 -56.43 -19.95
C THR A 29 33.91 -55.82 -20.56
N ASP A 30 33.51 -55.78 -21.86
CA ASP A 30 33.99 -56.31 -23.17
C ASP A 30 33.72 -55.25 -24.30
N GLY A 31 33.37 -55.41 -25.60
CA GLY A 31 32.89 -56.49 -26.50
C GLY A 31 31.38 -56.34 -26.83
N THR A 32 30.85 -56.46 -28.07
CA THR A 32 31.36 -56.78 -29.43
C THR A 32 30.59 -55.95 -30.49
N LYS A 33 31.21 -55.37 -31.53
CA LYS A 33 31.39 -55.87 -32.92
C LYS A 33 30.11 -56.35 -33.65
N ASP A 34 29.86 -56.08 -34.94
CA ASP A 34 30.40 -55.13 -35.97
C ASP A 34 29.16 -54.65 -36.82
N THR A 35 29.03 -54.31 -38.13
CA THR A 35 29.86 -54.34 -39.36
C THR A 35 29.21 -53.53 -40.53
N VAL A 36 30.01 -52.75 -41.30
CA VAL A 36 30.01 -52.59 -42.80
C VAL A 36 28.90 -51.85 -43.61
N ALA A 37 29.33 -50.73 -44.25
CA ALA A 37 28.99 -50.15 -45.59
C ALA A 37 27.56 -49.60 -45.89
N THR A 38 27.34 -48.66 -46.84
CA THR A 38 28.14 -48.20 -48.02
C THR A 38 28.31 -46.67 -48.18
N ASP A 39 29.22 -46.26 -49.07
CA ASP A 39 29.60 -44.87 -49.42
C ASP A 39 28.52 -43.95 -50.02
N SER A 40 28.70 -42.62 -49.83
CA SER A 40 28.90 -41.69 -50.96
C SER A 40 29.38 -40.28 -50.56
N SER A 41 30.68 -40.01 -50.78
CA SER A 41 31.32 -38.75 -51.22
C SER A 41 30.77 -37.33 -50.90
N THR A 42 31.71 -36.44 -50.51
CA THR A 42 31.71 -34.96 -50.62
C THR A 42 30.69 -34.16 -49.77
N THR A 43 31.00 -32.96 -49.25
CA THR A 43 32.16 -32.06 -49.45
C THR A 43 32.64 -31.46 -48.12
N ALA A 44 33.93 -31.17 -47.98
CA ALA A 44 34.44 -30.45 -46.80
C ALA A 44 34.11 -28.95 -46.89
N GLY A 45 33.45 -28.43 -45.85
CA GLY A 45 33.29 -26.99 -45.59
C GLY A 45 33.84 -26.66 -44.21
N ASN A 46 34.61 -25.58 -44.08
CA ASN A 46 35.19 -25.18 -42.79
C ASN A 46 34.09 -24.72 -41.84
N ALA A 47 33.82 -25.50 -40.80
CA ALA A 47 33.12 -25.00 -39.63
C ALA A 47 34.09 -24.12 -38.82
N THR A 48 33.95 -22.79 -38.95
CA THR A 48 34.56 -21.86 -38.02
C THR A 48 34.03 -22.13 -36.63
N SER A 49 34.92 -22.39 -35.67
CA SER A 49 34.55 -22.54 -34.26
C SER A 49 34.13 -21.20 -33.68
N GLU A 50 32.84 -20.89 -33.73
CA GLU A 50 32.27 -19.83 -32.90
C GLU A 50 32.53 -20.18 -31.43
N SER A 51 33.13 -19.25 -30.70
CA SER A 51 33.40 -19.41 -29.27
C SER A 51 32.08 -19.42 -28.51
N VAL A 52 31.71 -20.59 -27.98
CA VAL A 52 30.56 -20.75 -27.08
C VAL A 52 30.83 -19.94 -25.80
N THR A 53 30.23 -18.76 -25.71
CA THR A 53 30.21 -17.94 -24.50
C THR A 53 29.05 -18.40 -23.62
N THR A 54 29.34 -19.00 -22.47
CA THR A 54 28.33 -19.30 -21.46
C THR A 54 28.15 -18.07 -20.56
N THR A 55 26.93 -17.52 -20.50
CA THR A 55 26.63 -16.33 -19.71
C THR A 55 25.98 -16.73 -18.39
N GLU A 56 26.81 -16.95 -17.37
CA GLU A 56 26.36 -17.18 -16.00
C GLU A 56 26.06 -15.83 -15.31
N GLN A 57 24.79 -15.61 -14.93
CA GLN A 57 24.37 -14.43 -14.17
C GLN A 57 24.07 -14.83 -12.72
N THR A 58 24.77 -14.18 -11.79
CA THR A 58 24.63 -14.39 -10.34
C THR A 58 24.46 -13.04 -9.65
N THR A 59 23.43 -12.91 -8.82
CA THR A 59 23.31 -11.76 -7.90
C THR A 59 24.12 -12.02 -6.63
N THR A 60 25.22 -11.28 -6.46
CA THR A 60 26.09 -11.36 -5.27
C THR A 60 25.45 -10.73 -4.05
N ALA A 61 25.74 -11.24 -2.85
CA ALA A 61 25.10 -10.80 -1.61
C ALA A 61 26.07 -10.73 -0.41
N GLN A 62 25.93 -9.68 0.41
CA GLN A 62 25.58 -9.81 1.84
C GLN A 62 25.20 -8.46 2.50
N LYS A 63 23.89 -8.30 2.79
CA LYS A 63 23.24 -7.45 3.82
C LYS A 63 23.76 -6.02 4.13
N PRO A 64 22.98 -4.99 3.72
CA PRO A 64 22.68 -3.78 4.50
C PRO A 64 21.30 -3.87 5.19
N GLU A 65 20.76 -2.75 5.67
CA GLU A 65 19.31 -2.58 5.92
C GLU A 65 18.51 -2.67 4.60
N ILE A 66 17.23 -3.07 4.65
CA ILE A 66 16.41 -3.20 3.43
C ILE A 66 15.93 -1.82 2.99
N GLN A 67 16.73 -1.18 2.15
CA GLN A 67 16.39 0.05 1.42
C GLN A 67 15.05 -0.09 0.69
N TYR A 68 14.32 1.02 0.54
CA TYR A 68 12.95 1.01 0.04
C TYR A 68 12.77 0.22 -1.28
N GLY A 69 13.63 0.52 -2.27
CA GLY A 69 13.64 -0.11 -3.61
C GLY A 69 14.03 -1.60 -3.68
N GLU A 70 14.48 -2.25 -2.59
CA GLU A 70 14.83 -3.69 -2.66
C GLU A 70 13.64 -4.61 -2.99
N ASN A 71 12.37 -4.12 -3.02
CA ASN A 71 11.22 -4.93 -3.44
C ASN A 71 10.92 -4.97 -4.93
N GLU A 72 11.64 -4.25 -5.77
CA GLU A 72 11.16 -4.14 -7.15
C GLU A 72 10.99 -5.51 -7.81
N LEU A 73 9.85 -5.69 -8.49
CA LEU A 73 9.62 -6.88 -9.32
C LEU A 73 10.47 -6.76 -10.59
N VAL A 74 11.77 -6.96 -10.41
CA VAL A 74 12.79 -6.86 -11.45
C VAL A 74 12.51 -7.84 -12.58
N THR A 75 12.98 -7.46 -13.77
CA THR A 75 12.92 -8.30 -14.97
C THR A 75 14.34 -8.67 -15.36
N LEU A 76 14.67 -9.96 -15.31
CA LEU A 76 15.93 -10.49 -15.80
C LEU A 76 15.72 -11.12 -17.17
N GLU A 77 16.33 -10.53 -18.19
CA GLU A 77 16.43 -11.09 -19.54
C GLU A 77 17.49 -12.21 -19.53
N VAL A 78 17.07 -13.47 -19.71
CA VAL A 78 17.95 -14.65 -19.65
C VAL A 78 17.96 -15.34 -21.01
N GLY A 79 19.11 -15.33 -21.67
CA GLY A 79 19.21 -15.79 -23.05
C GLY A 79 18.55 -14.80 -24.02
N LYS A 80 17.76 -15.31 -24.97
CA LYS A 80 17.09 -14.54 -26.02
C LYS A 80 15.58 -14.43 -25.82
N TYR A 81 14.95 -15.41 -25.17
CA TYR A 81 13.50 -15.55 -25.13
C TYR A 81 12.91 -15.60 -23.70
N VAL A 82 13.70 -15.83 -22.65
CA VAL A 82 13.19 -15.98 -21.28
C VAL A 82 13.26 -14.66 -20.52
N LYS A 83 12.10 -14.14 -20.12
CA LYS A 83 11.98 -12.96 -19.24
C LYS A 83 11.58 -13.41 -17.85
N LEU A 84 12.51 -13.44 -16.88
CA LEU A 84 12.22 -13.82 -15.51
C LEU A 84 11.76 -12.60 -14.69
N LYS A 85 10.54 -12.66 -14.18
CA LYS A 85 10.02 -11.80 -13.10
C LYS A 85 10.31 -12.43 -11.74
N TYR A 86 11.05 -11.73 -10.90
CA TYR A 86 11.29 -12.11 -9.50
C TYR A 86 11.48 -10.86 -8.63
N ASN A 87 11.70 -11.03 -7.34
CA ASN A 87 11.86 -9.94 -6.38
C ASN A 87 13.06 -10.24 -5.46
N PRO A 88 14.11 -9.39 -5.43
CA PRO A 88 15.34 -9.68 -4.71
C PRO A 88 15.18 -9.58 -3.19
N ALA A 89 14.15 -8.90 -2.67
CA ALA A 89 13.85 -8.82 -1.23
C ALA A 89 13.56 -10.19 -0.58
N TYR A 90 13.15 -11.19 -1.37
CA TYR A 90 12.73 -12.50 -0.85
C TYR A 90 13.59 -13.67 -1.34
N CYS A 91 14.39 -13.49 -2.39
CA CYS A 91 15.15 -14.58 -2.99
C CYS A 91 16.42 -14.11 -3.74
N GLN A 92 17.31 -15.07 -3.99
CA GLN A 92 18.45 -14.96 -4.89
C GLN A 92 18.23 -15.91 -6.07
N ILE A 93 18.67 -15.48 -7.26
CA ILE A 93 18.54 -16.24 -8.50
C ILE A 93 19.94 -16.46 -9.09
N THR A 94 20.20 -17.70 -9.51
CA THR A 94 21.26 -18.00 -10.49
C THR A 94 20.59 -18.36 -11.80
N ALA A 95 21.03 -17.74 -12.90
CA ALA A 95 20.47 -17.95 -14.22
C ALA A 95 21.59 -18.27 -15.23
N ASN A 96 21.37 -19.30 -16.04
CA ASN A 96 22.28 -19.72 -17.11
C ASN A 96 21.50 -20.01 -18.40
N ALA A 97 22.04 -19.58 -19.54
CA ALA A 97 21.53 -19.90 -20.87
C ALA A 97 22.55 -20.75 -21.65
N GLU A 98 22.13 -21.93 -22.10
CA GLU A 98 22.91 -22.71 -23.06
C GLU A 98 22.78 -22.14 -24.48
N PRO A 99 23.81 -22.24 -25.34
CA PRO A 99 23.73 -21.83 -26.74
C PRO A 99 22.54 -22.45 -27.49
N SER A 100 21.96 -21.68 -28.41
CA SER A 100 20.81 -22.13 -29.21
C SER A 100 21.18 -23.33 -30.10
N VAL A 101 20.46 -24.45 -29.96
CA VAL A 101 20.55 -25.61 -30.85
C VAL A 101 19.46 -25.47 -31.91
N GLY A 102 19.80 -24.81 -33.01
CA GLY A 102 18.83 -24.34 -34.00
C GLY A 102 17.96 -23.22 -33.41
N ASN A 103 16.66 -23.21 -33.68
CA ASN A 103 15.74 -22.17 -33.18
C ASN A 103 15.30 -22.37 -31.72
N ARG A 104 16.09 -23.07 -30.89
CA ARG A 104 15.78 -23.33 -29.47
C ARG A 104 16.98 -23.09 -28.59
N GLU A 105 16.82 -22.24 -27.58
CA GLU A 105 17.72 -22.19 -26.44
C GLU A 105 17.25 -23.12 -25.33
N LYS A 106 18.11 -23.30 -24.32
CA LYS A 106 17.71 -23.79 -23.01
C LYS A 106 18.13 -22.78 -21.96
N VAL A 107 17.29 -22.59 -20.96
CA VAL A 107 17.60 -21.77 -19.79
C VAL A 107 17.40 -22.60 -18.53
N THR A 108 18.40 -22.58 -17.65
CA THR A 108 18.32 -23.15 -16.30
C THR A 108 18.25 -22.01 -15.30
N LEU A 109 17.17 -21.99 -14.53
CA LEU A 109 16.98 -21.07 -13.40
C LEU A 109 17.14 -21.85 -12.10
N PHE A 110 17.80 -21.25 -11.11
CA PHE A 110 17.84 -21.74 -9.74
C PHE A 110 17.43 -20.64 -8.76
N ILE A 111 16.62 -20.98 -7.75
CA ILE A 111 16.19 -20.07 -6.69
C ILE A 111 16.63 -20.53 -5.29
N SER A 112 17.17 -19.58 -4.52
CA SER A 112 17.33 -19.70 -3.07
C SER A 112 16.48 -18.63 -2.39
N MET A 113 15.68 -19.03 -1.39
CA MET A 113 14.87 -18.07 -0.62
C MET A 113 15.72 -17.42 0.49
N ARG A 114 15.38 -16.17 0.85
CA ARG A 114 15.73 -15.61 2.17
C ARG A 114 14.88 -16.33 3.24
N ASP A 115 15.35 -16.35 4.49
CA ASP A 115 14.65 -17.02 5.59
C ASP A 115 13.24 -16.43 5.81
N GLY A 116 12.35 -17.28 6.35
CA GLY A 116 10.94 -16.96 6.58
C GLY A 116 10.03 -17.09 5.35
N PHE A 117 10.54 -16.75 4.16
CA PHE A 117 9.77 -16.81 2.91
C PHE A 117 9.72 -18.21 2.29
N THR A 118 8.55 -18.62 1.83
CA THR A 118 8.28 -19.93 1.22
C THR A 118 8.28 -19.82 -0.30
N PHE A 119 8.99 -20.72 -1.00
CA PHE A 119 8.88 -20.84 -2.46
C PHE A 119 7.64 -21.66 -2.83
N ASP A 120 6.73 -21.08 -3.63
CA ASP A 120 5.50 -21.73 -4.08
C ASP A 120 5.64 -22.40 -5.45
N GLY A 121 6.61 -21.95 -6.26
CA GLY A 121 6.91 -22.53 -7.56
C GLY A 121 7.14 -21.51 -8.66
N TRP A 122 7.59 -22.01 -9.81
CA TRP A 122 7.68 -21.27 -11.06
C TRP A 122 6.33 -21.32 -11.77
N SER A 123 5.92 -20.23 -12.41
CA SER A 123 4.80 -20.20 -13.36
C SER A 123 5.21 -19.51 -14.67
N GLN A 124 4.42 -19.69 -15.72
CA GLN A 124 4.65 -19.07 -17.03
C GLN A 124 3.50 -18.13 -17.41
N GLU A 125 3.85 -17.10 -18.16
CA GLU A 125 3.05 -15.93 -18.56
C GLU A 125 2.55 -15.05 -17.40
N LYS A 126 2.01 -15.64 -16.33
CA LYS A 126 1.48 -14.91 -15.16
C LYS A 126 1.98 -15.48 -13.83
N ALA A 127 2.07 -14.63 -12.81
CA ALA A 127 2.16 -15.05 -11.41
C ALA A 127 0.92 -15.86 -11.00
N VAL A 128 1.07 -16.79 -10.06
CA VAL A 128 -0.02 -17.61 -9.50
C VAL A 128 -1.08 -16.72 -8.83
N SER A 129 -0.67 -15.67 -8.13
CA SER A 129 -1.56 -14.64 -7.56
C SER A 129 -2.29 -13.76 -8.60
N ASN A 130 -1.94 -13.87 -9.88
CA ASN A 130 -2.66 -13.28 -11.00
C ASN A 130 -3.27 -14.35 -11.94
N GLY A 131 -3.65 -15.50 -11.38
CA GLY A 131 -4.29 -16.60 -12.12
C GLY A 131 -3.36 -17.45 -12.99
N GLY A 132 -2.05 -17.35 -12.80
CA GLY A 132 -1.07 -18.26 -13.38
C GLY A 132 -1.15 -19.68 -12.78
N SER A 133 -0.68 -20.67 -13.53
CA SER A 133 -0.56 -22.06 -13.05
C SER A 133 0.89 -22.39 -12.70
N VAL A 134 1.12 -23.14 -11.63
CA VAL A 134 2.46 -23.63 -11.27
C VAL A 134 2.95 -24.63 -12.32
N ALA A 135 4.08 -24.30 -12.95
CA ALA A 135 4.76 -25.13 -13.93
C ALA A 135 5.80 -26.06 -13.29
N SER A 136 6.40 -25.67 -12.16
CA SER A 136 7.34 -26.49 -11.38
C SER A 136 7.45 -25.99 -9.95
N THR A 137 7.48 -26.89 -8.96
CA THR A 137 7.81 -26.58 -7.56
C THR A 137 9.28 -26.84 -7.21
N ALA A 138 10.07 -27.37 -8.14
CA ALA A 138 11.50 -27.61 -7.92
C ALA A 138 12.30 -26.29 -7.93
N ARG A 139 13.26 -26.15 -7.02
CA ARG A 139 14.14 -24.95 -6.96
C ARG A 139 14.98 -24.75 -8.22
N THR A 140 15.26 -25.80 -8.98
CA THR A 140 15.83 -25.71 -10.33
C THR A 140 14.73 -25.89 -11.37
N TYR A 141 14.64 -24.99 -12.35
CA TYR A 141 13.69 -25.10 -13.46
C TYR A 141 14.42 -24.98 -14.79
N ASN A 142 14.19 -25.95 -15.67
CA ASN A 142 14.80 -26.05 -16.99
C ASN A 142 13.74 -25.75 -18.05
N ILE A 143 13.99 -24.70 -18.83
CA ILE A 143 13.11 -24.18 -19.87
C ILE A 143 13.76 -24.45 -21.22
N SER A 144 13.00 -24.80 -22.25
CA SER A 144 13.45 -24.69 -23.63
C SER A 144 12.51 -23.79 -24.40
N ALA A 145 13.05 -22.71 -24.95
CA ALA A 145 12.28 -21.63 -25.57
C ALA A 145 12.70 -21.45 -27.04
N SER A 146 11.71 -21.17 -27.89
CA SER A 146 11.88 -20.81 -29.32
C SER A 146 11.12 -19.55 -29.73
N LYS A 147 10.55 -18.87 -28.72
CA LYS A 147 9.77 -17.65 -28.76
C LYS A 147 9.69 -17.11 -27.33
N ASP A 148 9.42 -15.83 -27.19
CA ASP A 148 9.31 -15.13 -25.91
C ASP A 148 8.38 -15.86 -24.93
N VAL A 149 8.85 -15.97 -23.69
CA VAL A 149 8.13 -16.56 -22.54
C VAL A 149 8.44 -15.75 -21.28
N THR A 150 7.41 -15.27 -20.61
CA THR A 150 7.58 -14.68 -19.27
C THR A 150 7.54 -15.80 -18.23
N VAL A 151 8.52 -15.85 -17.36
CA VAL A 151 8.61 -16.80 -16.23
C VAL A 151 8.50 -16.01 -14.94
N TRP A 152 7.77 -16.54 -13.96
CA TRP A 152 7.58 -15.90 -12.67
C TRP A 152 8.08 -16.83 -11.56
N ALA A 153 8.89 -16.29 -10.65
CA ALA A 153 9.10 -16.91 -9.33
C ALA A 153 7.93 -16.53 -8.42
N ASN A 154 7.27 -17.52 -7.80
CA ASN A 154 6.18 -17.31 -6.86
C ASN A 154 6.59 -17.73 -5.46
N TYR A 155 6.21 -16.94 -4.47
CA TYR A 155 6.59 -17.12 -3.07
C TYR A 155 5.62 -16.40 -2.13
N SER A 156 5.63 -16.84 -0.88
CA SER A 156 4.68 -16.42 0.15
C SER A 156 5.30 -16.26 1.53
N ALA A 157 4.61 -15.51 2.37
CA ALA A 157 4.84 -15.40 3.81
C ALA A 157 3.58 -15.85 4.57
N ASN A 158 3.70 -16.04 5.88
CA ASN A 158 2.57 -16.34 6.75
C ASN A 158 2.32 -15.20 7.75
N ILE A 159 1.05 -14.93 8.01
CA ILE A 159 0.62 -14.31 9.26
C ILE A 159 0.11 -15.41 10.17
N VAL A 160 0.71 -15.53 11.35
CA VAL A 160 0.30 -16.41 12.45
C VAL A 160 -0.65 -15.63 13.34
N TYR A 161 -1.89 -16.09 13.46
CA TYR A 161 -2.89 -15.49 14.34
C TYR A 161 -2.99 -16.27 15.64
N ASP A 162 -2.62 -15.63 16.74
CA ASP A 162 -2.80 -16.14 18.10
C ASP A 162 -4.19 -15.69 18.62
N PRO A 163 -5.06 -16.63 19.06
CA PRO A 163 -6.40 -16.31 19.55
C PRO A 163 -6.39 -15.61 20.91
N ASN A 164 -5.25 -15.45 21.59
CA ASN A 164 -5.02 -14.61 22.77
C ASN A 164 -6.08 -14.76 23.87
N GLY A 165 -6.23 -15.98 24.40
CA GLY A 165 -7.25 -16.34 25.38
C GLY A 165 -8.66 -16.61 24.80
N GLY A 166 -8.84 -16.47 23.49
CA GLY A 166 -9.92 -17.10 22.72
C GLY A 166 -9.53 -18.50 22.24
N LYS A 167 -10.18 -18.97 21.18
CA LYS A 167 -9.89 -20.23 20.47
C LYS A 167 -10.05 -20.06 18.96
N VAL A 168 -9.27 -20.80 18.16
CA VAL A 168 -9.49 -20.91 16.70
C VAL A 168 -10.76 -21.75 16.45
N LYS A 169 -11.71 -21.25 15.66
CA LYS A 169 -13.02 -21.92 15.45
C LYS A 169 -12.92 -23.24 14.68
N SER A 170 -11.92 -23.40 13.80
CA SER A 170 -11.60 -24.65 13.12
C SER A 170 -10.85 -25.67 13.99
N GLY A 171 -10.48 -25.29 15.22
CA GLY A 171 -9.45 -25.99 16.00
C GLY A 171 -8.03 -25.60 15.59
N GLY A 172 -7.07 -25.94 16.44
CA GLY A 172 -5.68 -25.43 16.39
C GLY A 172 -5.37 -24.52 17.58
N GLU A 173 -4.08 -24.34 17.87
CA GLU A 173 -3.60 -23.36 18.86
C GLU A 173 -3.53 -21.96 18.25
N THR A 174 -2.98 -21.86 17.03
CA THR A 174 -2.98 -20.65 16.17
C THR A 174 -3.68 -20.93 14.84
N TYR A 175 -4.04 -19.87 14.11
CA TYR A 175 -4.47 -19.96 12.72
C TYR A 175 -3.40 -19.34 11.81
N ASN A 176 -2.90 -20.08 10.82
CA ASN A 176 -1.85 -19.61 9.93
C ASN A 176 -2.44 -19.25 8.57
N GLN A 177 -2.46 -17.96 8.22
CA GLN A 177 -2.88 -17.50 6.90
C GLN A 177 -1.65 -17.26 6.01
N LYS A 178 -1.61 -17.92 4.85
CA LYS A 178 -0.56 -17.74 3.86
C LYS A 178 -0.95 -16.65 2.86
N TYR A 179 0.00 -15.78 2.50
CA TYR A 179 -0.17 -14.65 1.59
C TYR A 179 0.91 -14.63 0.51
N SER A 180 0.54 -14.31 -0.73
CA SER A 180 1.48 -14.14 -1.84
C SER A 180 2.18 -12.79 -1.73
N VAL A 181 3.47 -12.78 -1.37
CA VAL A 181 4.27 -11.53 -1.34
C VAL A 181 4.95 -11.23 -2.68
N VAL A 182 4.54 -11.89 -3.76
CA VAL A 182 5.04 -11.67 -5.14
C VAL A 182 4.96 -10.21 -5.60
N TRP A 183 4.05 -9.43 -5.03
CA TRP A 183 3.85 -8.03 -5.39
C TRP A 183 3.40 -7.16 -4.20
N PHE A 184 2.45 -7.64 -3.39
CA PHE A 184 1.99 -6.90 -2.21
C PHE A 184 2.90 -7.21 -1.01
N ARG A 185 3.63 -6.20 -0.51
CA ARG A 185 4.33 -6.22 0.80
C ARG A 185 3.35 -6.28 1.99
N CYS A 186 2.15 -5.74 1.78
CA CYS A 186 1.23 -5.32 2.84
C CYS A 186 -0.17 -5.97 2.71
N PRO A 187 -0.28 -7.30 2.90
CA PRO A 187 -1.55 -8.03 2.77
C PRO A 187 -2.64 -7.53 3.72
N ASN A 188 -3.89 -7.79 3.36
CA ASN A 188 -5.04 -7.54 4.23
C ASN A 188 -5.20 -8.68 5.26
N THR A 189 -5.37 -8.33 6.54
CA THR A 189 -5.58 -9.30 7.62
C THR A 189 -6.91 -10.05 7.49
N LEU A 190 -7.12 -11.09 8.31
CA LEU A 190 -8.39 -11.82 8.33
C LEU A 190 -9.56 -10.93 8.76
N THR A 191 -10.60 -10.88 7.92
CA THR A 191 -11.90 -10.25 8.22
C THR A 191 -12.64 -10.97 9.34
N GLU A 192 -13.57 -10.29 10.02
CA GLU A 192 -14.32 -10.83 11.14
C GLU A 192 -15.42 -11.80 10.67
N LYS A 193 -15.01 -13.04 10.39
CA LYS A 193 -15.84 -14.16 9.93
C LYS A 193 -15.84 -15.33 10.92
N ASP A 194 -15.81 -15.04 12.22
CA ASP A 194 -15.64 -16.00 13.32
C ASP A 194 -14.38 -16.90 13.23
N TYR A 195 -13.25 -16.48 12.62
CA TYR A 195 -12.03 -17.30 12.64
C TYR A 195 -11.58 -17.65 14.08
N PHE A 196 -11.87 -16.75 15.01
CA PHE A 196 -11.58 -16.86 16.43
C PHE A 196 -12.86 -16.66 17.26
N VAL A 197 -12.98 -17.34 18.39
CA VAL A 197 -14.14 -17.25 19.29
C VAL A 197 -13.73 -17.18 20.76
N ARG A 198 -14.43 -16.35 21.54
CA ARG A 198 -14.24 -16.22 22.99
C ARG A 198 -15.58 -15.86 23.65
N GLU A 199 -16.09 -16.75 24.49
CA GLU A 199 -17.42 -16.64 25.09
C GLU A 199 -17.57 -15.38 25.97
N GLY A 200 -18.53 -14.51 25.66
CA GLY A 200 -18.76 -13.23 26.35
C GLY A 200 -17.80 -12.10 25.97
N TYR A 201 -17.07 -12.24 24.86
CA TYR A 201 -16.16 -11.21 24.32
C TYR A 201 -16.39 -10.98 22.82
N THR A 202 -16.06 -9.79 22.36
CA THR A 202 -16.03 -9.39 20.94
C THR A 202 -14.58 -9.19 20.52
N LEU A 203 -14.16 -9.77 19.40
CA LEU A 203 -12.88 -9.45 18.76
C LEU A 203 -12.99 -8.05 18.17
N VAL A 204 -12.09 -7.13 18.51
CA VAL A 204 -12.15 -5.73 18.04
C VAL A 204 -10.95 -5.31 17.21
N GLU A 205 -9.83 -6.01 17.30
CA GLU A 205 -8.57 -5.63 16.65
C GLU A 205 -7.60 -6.82 16.63
N TYR A 206 -6.58 -6.75 15.78
CA TYR A 206 -5.34 -7.50 15.95
C TYR A 206 -4.22 -6.58 16.45
N ASN A 207 -3.24 -7.11 17.17
CA ASN A 207 -2.07 -6.35 17.58
C ASN A 207 -0.79 -7.17 17.40
N THR A 208 0.35 -6.51 17.16
CA THR A 208 1.66 -7.20 17.06
C THR A 208 2.20 -7.70 18.41
N LYS A 209 1.53 -7.41 19.53
CA LYS A 209 1.81 -7.97 20.87
C LYS A 209 0.53 -8.44 21.58
N ALA A 210 0.65 -9.51 22.36
CA ALA A 210 -0.46 -10.10 23.12
C ALA A 210 -1.10 -9.16 24.16
N ASP A 211 -0.34 -8.18 24.66
CA ASP A 211 -0.78 -7.20 25.67
C ASP A 211 -1.43 -5.95 25.06
N GLY A 212 -1.51 -5.85 23.73
CA GLY A 212 -2.04 -4.68 23.02
C GLY A 212 -1.08 -3.49 22.96
N THR A 213 0.17 -3.60 23.44
CA THR A 213 1.16 -2.50 23.43
C THR A 213 2.00 -2.44 22.14
N GLY A 214 1.67 -3.24 21.13
CA GLY A 214 2.27 -3.20 19.80
C GLY A 214 1.44 -2.37 18.82
N THR A 215 1.81 -2.44 17.55
CA THR A 215 1.05 -1.85 16.44
C THR A 215 -0.33 -2.50 16.37
N ALA A 216 -1.36 -1.66 16.46
CA ALA A 216 -2.75 -1.99 16.25
C ALA A 216 -3.06 -2.19 14.75
N VAL A 217 -3.87 -3.19 14.41
CA VAL A 217 -4.30 -3.47 13.02
C VAL A 217 -5.79 -3.87 13.02
N GLY A 218 -6.61 -3.14 12.26
CA GLY A 218 -8.04 -3.44 12.11
C GLY A 218 -8.32 -4.79 11.46
N LEU A 219 -9.50 -5.36 11.75
CA LEU A 219 -9.91 -6.65 11.19
C LEU A 219 -10.19 -6.48 9.69
N GLY A 220 -9.47 -7.22 8.84
CA GLY A 220 -9.47 -6.99 7.39
C GLY A 220 -8.50 -5.92 6.88
N SER A 221 -7.79 -5.21 7.76
CA SER A 221 -6.96 -4.06 7.38
C SER A 221 -5.53 -4.43 7.00
N ARG A 222 -4.74 -3.45 6.52
CA ARG A 222 -3.38 -3.66 5.98
C ARG A 222 -2.34 -3.87 7.07
N THR A 223 -1.36 -4.73 6.81
CA THR A 223 -0.19 -4.90 7.69
C THR A 223 1.05 -5.31 6.90
N VAL A 224 2.23 -4.81 7.29
CA VAL A 224 3.49 -5.10 6.62
C VAL A 224 4.01 -6.49 7.04
N ILE A 225 4.36 -7.34 6.09
CA ILE A 225 5.17 -8.54 6.38
C ILE A 225 6.63 -8.10 6.63
N PRO A 226 7.22 -8.40 7.80
CA PRO A 226 8.55 -7.93 8.15
C PRO A 226 9.66 -8.65 7.36
N ALA A 227 10.87 -8.10 7.42
CA ALA A 227 12.04 -8.55 6.65
C ALA A 227 12.42 -10.03 6.87
N GLU A 228 12.08 -10.59 8.02
CA GLU A 228 12.27 -11.99 8.44
C GLU A 228 11.10 -12.92 8.07
N GLY A 229 10.13 -12.44 7.29
CA GLY A 229 9.18 -13.26 6.52
C GLY A 229 8.05 -13.95 7.27
N ASN A 230 7.88 -13.70 8.58
CA ASN A 230 6.71 -14.16 9.34
C ASN A 230 6.23 -13.07 10.30
N LEU A 231 4.93 -12.79 10.30
CA LEU A 231 4.28 -11.87 11.24
C LEU A 231 3.43 -12.67 12.23
N THR A 232 3.43 -12.29 13.52
CA THR A 232 2.45 -12.79 14.49
C THR A 232 1.50 -11.68 14.89
N LEU A 233 0.19 -11.95 14.82
CA LEU A 233 -0.88 -11.06 15.23
C LEU A 233 -1.72 -11.70 16.33
N TYR A 234 -1.93 -10.97 17.41
CA TYR A 234 -2.69 -11.41 18.58
C TYR A 234 -4.09 -10.79 18.55
N CYS A 235 -5.11 -11.61 18.78
CA CYS A 235 -6.50 -11.15 18.89
C CYS A 235 -6.69 -10.22 20.09
N ILE A 236 -7.32 -9.05 19.91
CA ILE A 236 -7.67 -8.14 21.00
C ILE A 236 -9.17 -8.25 21.30
N TRP A 237 -9.47 -8.63 22.53
CA TRP A 237 -10.83 -8.99 22.98
C TRP A 237 -11.38 -7.96 23.97
N GLU A 238 -12.46 -7.28 23.60
CA GLU A 238 -13.26 -6.50 24.56
C GLU A 238 -14.39 -7.36 25.13
N LYS A 239 -14.63 -7.26 26.44
CA LYS A 239 -15.70 -8.01 27.12
C LYS A 239 -17.05 -7.39 26.77
N GLN A 240 -18.04 -8.21 26.43
CA GLN A 240 -19.40 -7.74 26.14
C GLN A 240 -20.08 -7.19 27.41
N THR A 241 -20.79 -6.07 27.24
CA THR A 241 -21.66 -5.45 28.24
C THR A 241 -22.83 -6.39 28.57
N SER A 242 -23.27 -6.38 29.82
CA SER A 242 -24.33 -7.25 30.33
C SER A 242 -25.61 -7.20 29.49
N GLU A 243 -26.13 -8.35 29.05
CA GLU A 243 -27.42 -8.42 28.36
C GLU A 243 -28.56 -7.77 29.17
N ALA A 244 -28.48 -7.82 30.51
CA ALA A 244 -29.47 -7.26 31.42
C ALA A 244 -29.57 -5.72 31.38
N ASP A 245 -28.53 -5.04 30.87
CA ASP A 245 -28.54 -3.58 30.74
C ASP A 245 -29.34 -3.13 29.51
N PHE A 246 -29.70 -4.04 28.59
CA PHE A 246 -30.39 -3.72 27.35
C PHE A 246 -31.87 -4.11 27.38
N THR A 247 -32.74 -3.14 27.09
CA THR A 247 -34.13 -3.41 26.70
C THR A 247 -34.19 -3.59 25.19
N THR A 248 -34.91 -4.60 24.71
CA THR A 248 -35.02 -4.93 23.29
C THR A 248 -36.47 -5.13 22.83
N LYS A 249 -36.67 -5.16 21.51
CA LYS A 249 -37.88 -5.62 20.82
C LYS A 249 -37.49 -6.57 19.68
N ALA A 250 -38.42 -7.38 19.18
CA ALA A 250 -38.18 -8.15 17.97
C ALA A 250 -37.98 -7.23 16.74
N ASP A 251 -37.06 -7.59 15.86
CA ASP A 251 -36.79 -6.88 14.60
C ASP A 251 -36.28 -7.88 13.54
N GLY A 252 -37.09 -8.12 12.51
CA GLY A 252 -36.85 -9.19 11.54
C GLY A 252 -36.69 -10.57 12.21
N THR A 253 -35.55 -11.21 11.96
CA THR A 253 -35.14 -12.49 12.57
C THR A 253 -34.46 -12.33 13.94
N GLY A 254 -34.10 -11.11 14.33
CA GLY A 254 -33.33 -10.80 15.53
C GLY A 254 -34.06 -9.87 16.50
N VAL A 255 -33.28 -9.04 17.19
CA VAL A 255 -33.77 -8.01 18.11
C VAL A 255 -33.13 -6.64 17.85
N SER A 256 -33.89 -5.60 18.15
CA SER A 256 -33.49 -4.19 18.14
C SER A 256 -33.35 -3.69 19.58
N ILE A 257 -32.22 -3.07 19.93
CA ILE A 257 -32.05 -2.44 21.24
C ILE A 257 -32.88 -1.15 21.26
N THR A 258 -33.80 -1.06 22.23
CA THR A 258 -34.71 0.08 22.42
C THR A 258 -34.31 0.98 23.58
N LYS A 259 -33.50 0.47 24.53
CA LYS A 259 -32.94 1.26 25.63
C LYS A 259 -31.70 0.62 26.21
N TYR A 260 -30.66 1.40 26.48
CA TYR A 260 -29.58 1.07 27.42
C TYR A 260 -29.91 1.60 28.81
N ASN A 261 -29.71 0.76 29.83
CA ASN A 261 -30.06 1.01 31.23
C ASN A 261 -28.83 0.94 32.16
N GLY A 262 -27.69 0.48 31.64
CA GLY A 262 -26.43 0.38 32.37
C GLY A 262 -25.75 1.73 32.60
N THR A 263 -24.57 1.68 33.20
CA THR A 263 -23.76 2.87 33.55
C THR A 263 -22.29 2.76 33.14
N GLU A 264 -21.92 1.73 32.38
CA GLU A 264 -20.58 1.59 31.80
C GLU A 264 -20.30 2.72 30.80
N THR A 265 -19.06 3.25 30.77
CA THR A 265 -18.66 4.28 29.80
C THR A 265 -18.11 3.68 28.51
N ASN A 266 -17.52 2.48 28.56
CA ASN A 266 -17.31 1.64 27.38
C ASN A 266 -18.46 0.63 27.28
N VAL A 267 -19.22 0.64 26.19
CA VAL A 267 -20.32 -0.31 25.97
C VAL A 267 -20.02 -1.17 24.76
N VAL A 268 -19.90 -2.48 25.00
CA VAL A 268 -19.62 -3.48 23.96
C VAL A 268 -20.90 -4.29 23.76
N ILE A 269 -21.62 -4.00 22.68
CA ILE A 269 -22.93 -4.61 22.44
C ILE A 269 -22.73 -6.10 22.12
N PRO A 270 -23.38 -7.03 22.84
CA PRO A 270 -23.25 -8.45 22.56
C PRO A 270 -23.86 -8.82 21.20
N GLU A 271 -23.38 -9.90 20.58
CA GLU A 271 -23.95 -10.41 19.33
C GLU A 271 -25.38 -10.92 19.50
N THR A 272 -25.72 -11.45 20.68
CA THR A 272 -27.07 -11.91 21.03
C THR A 272 -27.58 -11.28 22.31
N ILE A 273 -28.90 -11.08 22.40
CA ILE A 273 -29.60 -10.85 23.67
C ILE A 273 -30.76 -11.84 23.76
N GLY A 274 -30.86 -12.59 24.87
CA GLY A 274 -31.86 -13.64 25.07
C GLY A 274 -31.80 -14.75 24.02
N GLY A 275 -30.59 -15.06 23.51
CA GLY A 275 -30.37 -16.04 22.45
C GLY A 275 -30.84 -15.60 21.05
N LYS A 276 -31.05 -14.30 20.81
CA LYS A 276 -31.40 -13.73 19.49
C LYS A 276 -30.38 -12.69 19.04
N ASN A 277 -29.97 -12.73 17.77
CA ASN A 277 -29.01 -11.79 17.21
C ASN A 277 -29.48 -10.34 17.36
N VAL A 278 -28.59 -9.45 17.82
CA VAL A 278 -28.84 -8.00 17.91
C VAL A 278 -28.54 -7.38 16.55
N VAL A 279 -29.58 -6.94 15.84
CA VAL A 279 -29.49 -6.53 14.42
C VAL A 279 -29.69 -5.04 14.18
N SER A 280 -30.23 -4.29 15.16
CA SER A 280 -30.39 -2.84 15.03
C SER A 280 -30.39 -2.08 16.36
N ILE A 281 -30.08 -0.78 16.31
CA ILE A 281 -30.23 0.17 17.42
C ILE A 281 -31.37 1.15 17.09
N ALA A 282 -32.39 1.21 17.94
CA ALA A 282 -33.56 2.05 17.74
C ALA A 282 -33.32 3.53 18.11
N SER A 283 -34.21 4.40 17.65
CA SER A 283 -34.19 5.82 17.99
C SER A 283 -34.35 6.01 19.51
N GLY A 284 -33.52 6.85 20.10
CA GLY A 284 -33.51 7.12 21.53
C GLY A 284 -32.83 6.07 22.42
N ALA A 285 -32.31 4.95 21.86
CA ALA A 285 -31.85 3.82 22.65
C ALA A 285 -30.75 4.15 23.67
N PHE A 286 -29.81 5.04 23.33
CA PHE A 286 -28.75 5.52 24.22
C PHE A 286 -28.96 6.98 24.67
N LYS A 287 -30.12 7.58 24.42
CA LYS A 287 -30.35 9.03 24.53
C LYS A 287 -29.96 9.60 25.89
N GLY A 288 -29.04 10.56 25.88
CA GLY A 288 -28.53 11.24 27.09
C GLY A 288 -27.64 10.38 28.00
N SER A 289 -27.22 9.19 27.55
CA SER A 289 -26.32 8.33 28.32
C SER A 289 -24.89 8.91 28.41
N SER A 290 -24.15 8.48 29.43
CA SER A 290 -22.79 8.92 29.73
C SER A 290 -21.70 8.06 29.05
N VAL A 291 -22.05 7.34 27.97
CA VAL A 291 -21.10 6.51 27.23
C VAL A 291 -20.01 7.35 26.56
N GLU A 292 -18.80 6.82 26.52
CA GLU A 292 -17.56 7.43 26.00
C GLU A 292 -17.04 6.65 24.78
N ARG A 293 -17.18 5.31 24.81
CA ARG A 293 -16.91 4.39 23.70
C ARG A 293 -18.10 3.45 23.50
N VAL A 294 -18.47 3.19 22.25
CA VAL A 294 -19.45 2.16 21.89
C VAL A 294 -18.89 1.24 20.81
N VAL A 295 -18.87 -0.06 21.08
CA VAL A 295 -18.57 -1.11 20.10
C VAL A 295 -19.88 -1.73 19.66
N LEU A 296 -20.27 -1.49 18.40
CA LEU A 296 -21.36 -2.24 17.75
C LEU A 296 -20.89 -3.69 17.51
N ASN A 297 -21.81 -4.63 17.37
CA ASN A 297 -21.48 -5.98 16.91
C ASN A 297 -21.71 -6.13 15.39
N LYS A 298 -21.03 -7.11 14.78
CA LYS A 298 -21.03 -7.36 13.33
C LYS A 298 -22.38 -7.69 12.68
N ASN A 299 -23.39 -8.05 13.46
CA ASN A 299 -24.76 -8.33 12.98
C ASN A 299 -25.63 -7.06 12.89
N ILE A 300 -25.17 -5.90 13.38
CA ILE A 300 -25.93 -4.66 13.39
C ILE A 300 -25.92 -4.01 12.01
N THR A 301 -27.05 -4.13 11.30
CA THR A 301 -27.24 -3.57 9.96
C THR A 301 -27.82 -2.15 9.96
N LYS A 302 -28.27 -1.65 11.13
CA LYS A 302 -28.96 -0.35 11.26
C LYS A 302 -28.80 0.32 12.63
N VAL A 303 -28.46 1.60 12.60
CA VAL A 303 -28.53 2.56 13.71
C VAL A 303 -29.50 3.68 13.30
N ALA A 304 -30.60 3.84 14.03
CA ALA A 304 -31.65 4.81 13.68
C ALA A 304 -31.23 6.28 13.93
N GLU A 305 -31.99 7.23 13.34
CA GLU A 305 -31.88 8.66 13.68
C GLU A 305 -32.15 8.86 15.18
N GLY A 306 -31.35 9.66 15.87
CA GLY A 306 -31.45 9.89 17.33
C GLY A 306 -31.10 8.68 18.22
N ALA A 307 -30.49 7.61 17.70
CA ALA A 307 -30.09 6.45 18.51
C ALA A 307 -29.15 6.84 19.68
N PHE A 308 -28.17 7.69 19.41
CA PHE A 308 -27.19 8.24 20.35
C PHE A 308 -27.40 9.75 20.56
N GLU A 309 -28.66 10.19 20.63
CA GLU A 309 -28.99 11.62 20.81
C GLU A 309 -28.47 12.15 22.16
N ASN A 310 -27.83 13.32 22.17
CA ASN A 310 -27.34 14.00 23.37
C ASN A 310 -26.37 13.14 24.24
N CYS A 311 -25.66 12.18 23.66
CA CYS A 311 -24.61 11.39 24.32
C CYS A 311 -23.31 12.22 24.38
N LYS A 312 -23.31 13.31 25.15
CA LYS A 312 -22.27 14.37 25.13
C LYS A 312 -20.84 13.94 25.49
N LYS A 313 -20.65 12.68 25.89
CA LYS A 313 -19.37 12.05 26.20
C LYS A 313 -18.86 11.10 25.10
N LEU A 314 -19.72 10.69 24.17
CA LEU A 314 -19.42 9.64 23.21
C LEU A 314 -18.44 10.18 22.16
N ASP A 315 -17.18 9.79 22.32
CA ASP A 315 -16.06 10.19 21.48
C ASP A 315 -15.76 9.12 20.42
N THR A 316 -15.78 7.85 20.84
CA THR A 316 -15.38 6.72 19.99
C THR A 316 -16.55 5.81 19.63
N ILE A 317 -16.70 5.48 18.34
CA ILE A 317 -17.54 4.36 17.90
C ILE A 317 -16.75 3.37 17.03
N VAL A 318 -16.91 2.07 17.34
CA VAL A 318 -16.44 0.97 16.51
C VAL A 318 -17.64 0.39 15.77
N ILE A 319 -17.56 0.36 14.44
CA ILE A 319 -18.58 -0.18 13.55
C ILE A 319 -17.99 -1.33 12.70
N TYR A 320 -18.88 -2.07 12.03
CA TYR A 320 -18.52 -3.08 11.04
C TYR A 320 -19.09 -2.67 9.68
N ASP A 321 -18.40 -3.02 8.59
CA ASP A 321 -18.80 -2.73 7.20
C ASP A 321 -20.17 -3.32 6.79
N SER A 322 -20.67 -4.30 7.54
CA SER A 322 -22.04 -4.83 7.47
C SER A 322 -23.14 -3.83 7.86
N LEU A 323 -22.78 -2.69 8.49
CA LEU A 323 -23.71 -1.63 8.86
C LEU A 323 -24.17 -0.85 7.61
N MET A 324 -25.38 -1.15 7.12
CA MET A 324 -25.93 -0.52 5.90
C MET A 324 -26.65 0.82 6.15
N ASN A 325 -27.03 1.14 7.39
CA ASN A 325 -27.90 2.28 7.70
C ASN A 325 -27.47 3.02 8.98
N ILE A 326 -26.88 4.20 8.83
CA ILE A 326 -26.52 5.16 9.89
C ILE A 326 -26.46 6.57 9.30
N SER A 327 -26.65 7.63 10.10
CA SER A 327 -26.58 9.01 9.61
C SER A 327 -25.99 9.95 10.65
N SER A 328 -25.61 11.16 10.25
CA SER A 328 -25.19 12.22 11.19
C SER A 328 -26.26 12.47 12.26
N LYS A 329 -27.54 12.36 11.90
CA LYS A 329 -28.68 12.46 12.83
C LYS A 329 -28.73 11.34 13.87
N SER A 330 -28.13 10.17 13.63
CA SER A 330 -27.98 9.13 14.67
C SER A 330 -27.26 9.65 15.91
N PHE A 331 -26.44 10.70 15.75
CA PHE A 331 -25.62 11.37 16.75
C PHE A 331 -26.07 12.83 17.01
N THR A 332 -27.35 13.14 16.86
CA THR A 332 -27.85 14.51 17.10
C THR A 332 -27.50 14.99 18.53
N GLY A 333 -26.68 16.05 18.64
CA GLY A 333 -26.20 16.56 19.94
C GLY A 333 -25.02 15.77 20.55
N THR A 334 -24.31 15.00 19.73
CA THR A 334 -23.16 14.14 20.07
C THR A 334 -22.05 14.37 19.04
N THR A 335 -20.78 14.30 19.46
CA THR A 335 -19.62 14.60 18.62
C THR A 335 -18.65 13.42 18.62
N ILE A 336 -18.79 12.52 17.65
CA ILE A 336 -17.84 11.42 17.42
C ILE A 336 -16.55 12.01 16.85
N LYS A 337 -15.42 11.68 17.46
CA LYS A 337 -14.06 11.98 16.95
C LYS A 337 -13.36 10.76 16.41
N ASN A 338 -13.47 9.65 17.14
CA ASN A 338 -12.80 8.40 16.82
C ASN A 338 -13.78 7.46 16.14
N LEU A 339 -13.58 7.21 14.85
CA LEU A 339 -14.21 6.09 14.17
C LEU A 339 -13.24 4.92 14.11
N ARG A 340 -13.73 3.69 14.21
CA ARG A 340 -13.00 2.49 13.78
C ARG A 340 -13.96 1.62 12.98
N VAL A 341 -13.52 1.11 11.84
CA VAL A 341 -14.31 0.24 10.97
C VAL A 341 -13.57 -1.08 10.82
N ASN A 342 -14.23 -2.18 11.20
CA ASN A 342 -13.74 -3.54 10.99
C ASN A 342 -14.49 -4.18 9.82
N ALA A 343 -13.77 -4.94 8.99
CA ALA A 343 -14.37 -5.59 7.82
C ALA A 343 -14.87 -7.01 8.14
N VAL A 344 -16.09 -7.31 7.71
CA VAL A 344 -16.77 -8.62 7.69
C VAL A 344 -16.90 -9.10 6.25
N LEU A 345 -17.05 -8.17 5.30
CA LEU A 345 -17.16 -8.43 3.87
C LEU A 345 -15.76 -8.61 3.25
N ASP A 346 -15.68 -9.30 2.10
CA ASP A 346 -14.43 -9.32 1.34
C ASP A 346 -14.26 -8.00 0.56
N LEU A 347 -13.14 -7.32 0.81
CA LEU A 347 -12.86 -5.96 0.35
C LEU A 347 -12.86 -5.85 -1.18
N PHE A 348 -13.71 -4.98 -1.72
CA PHE A 348 -13.95 -4.93 -3.16
C PHE A 348 -12.74 -4.44 -3.97
N LYS A 349 -12.38 -5.20 -5.02
CA LYS A 349 -11.40 -4.78 -6.02
C LYS A 349 -12.08 -4.05 -7.20
N GLU A 350 -12.13 -2.72 -7.13
CA GLU A 350 -12.29 -1.88 -8.32
C GLU A 350 -10.92 -1.42 -8.85
N TRP A 351 -10.82 -1.00 -10.12
CA TRP A 351 -9.58 -0.45 -10.70
C TRP A 351 -9.08 0.75 -9.90
N THR A 352 -9.99 1.68 -9.58
CA THR A 352 -9.72 2.88 -8.77
C THR A 352 -9.15 2.50 -7.40
N ILE A 353 -9.80 1.56 -6.72
CA ILE A 353 -9.38 1.06 -5.40
C ILE A 353 -7.99 0.41 -5.50
N SER A 354 -7.71 -0.34 -6.56
CA SER A 354 -6.46 -1.08 -6.73
C SER A 354 -5.22 -0.18 -6.72
N PHE A 355 -5.23 0.97 -7.43
CA PHE A 355 -4.05 1.86 -7.46
C PHE A 355 -3.87 2.67 -6.16
N ILE A 356 -4.96 2.99 -5.44
CA ILE A 356 -4.91 3.73 -4.17
C ILE A 356 -4.21 2.89 -3.09
N ASN A 357 -4.51 1.59 -3.03
CA ASN A 357 -3.96 0.72 -2.02
C ASN A 357 -2.45 0.50 -2.19
N ILE A 358 -1.93 0.44 -3.42
CA ILE A 358 -0.48 0.39 -3.67
C ILE A 358 0.21 1.60 -3.01
N LYS A 359 -0.40 2.80 -3.05
CA LYS A 359 0.16 4.01 -2.43
C LYS A 359 0.18 3.94 -0.90
N PHE A 360 -0.83 3.34 -0.28
CA PHE A 360 -0.81 3.04 1.15
C PHE A 360 0.18 1.92 1.50
N ASP A 361 0.30 0.88 0.67
CA ASP A 361 1.27 -0.22 0.84
C ASP A 361 2.71 0.30 0.78
N SER A 362 3.01 1.15 -0.20
CA SER A 362 4.26 1.89 -0.37
C SER A 362 4.60 2.71 0.87
N LEU A 363 3.66 3.52 1.37
CA LEU A 363 3.91 4.37 2.54
C LEU A 363 4.07 3.58 3.84
N LEU A 364 3.21 2.58 4.08
CA LEU A 364 3.33 1.65 5.21
C LEU A 364 4.66 0.89 5.18
N TYR A 365 5.11 0.50 3.98
CA TYR A 365 6.40 -0.17 3.84
C TYR A 365 7.57 0.80 4.06
N ALA A 366 7.51 2.03 3.54
CA ALA A 366 8.51 3.07 3.79
C ALA A 366 8.70 3.31 5.30
N GLN A 367 7.62 3.49 6.06
CA GLN A 367 7.68 3.59 7.52
C GLN A 367 8.34 2.36 8.18
N SER A 368 8.25 1.16 7.58
CA SER A 368 8.83 -0.07 8.13
C SER A 368 10.33 -0.23 7.89
N THR A 369 10.95 0.56 6.99
CA THR A 369 12.41 0.53 6.79
C THR A 369 13.17 1.38 7.80
N GLY A 370 12.53 2.42 8.35
CA GLY A 370 13.20 3.44 9.15
C GLY A 370 14.02 4.45 8.30
N GLN A 371 13.76 4.50 7.00
CA GLN A 371 14.34 5.45 6.05
C GLN A 371 13.47 6.72 5.97
N ASP A 372 14.08 7.90 5.90
CA ASP A 372 13.39 9.18 5.70
C ASP A 372 12.48 9.11 4.45
N ILE A 373 11.26 9.63 4.53
CA ILE A 373 10.23 9.49 3.50
C ILE A 373 10.16 10.74 2.64
N PHE A 374 10.19 10.60 1.31
CA PHE A 374 9.88 11.68 0.37
C PHE A 374 8.48 11.47 -0.23
N ALA A 375 7.46 11.98 0.46
CA ALA A 375 6.06 11.83 0.08
C ALA A 375 5.63 12.93 -0.90
N ILE A 376 5.22 12.56 -2.11
CA ILE A 376 4.62 13.49 -3.08
C ILE A 376 3.11 13.35 -3.01
N TYR A 377 2.37 14.42 -2.67
CA TYR A 377 0.91 14.42 -2.65
C TYR A 377 0.32 15.39 -3.65
N GLY A 378 -0.68 14.94 -4.41
CA GLY A 378 -1.32 15.73 -5.45
C GLY A 378 -2.59 15.08 -5.99
N GLY A 379 -3.16 15.70 -7.02
CA GLY A 379 -4.29 15.11 -7.75
C GLY A 379 -3.84 14.05 -8.76
N SER A 380 -4.67 13.82 -9.77
CA SER A 380 -4.34 12.98 -10.92
C SER A 380 -3.08 13.45 -11.65
N GLY A 381 -2.85 14.76 -11.72
CA GLY A 381 -1.64 15.36 -12.27
C GLY A 381 -0.35 14.95 -11.57
N ALA A 382 -0.37 14.52 -10.31
CA ALA A 382 0.80 13.92 -9.64
C ALA A 382 0.96 12.43 -9.97
N TYR A 383 -0.14 11.69 -10.13
CA TYR A 383 -0.13 10.27 -10.55
C TYR A 383 0.39 10.07 -11.98
N TYR A 384 0.09 11.02 -12.89
CA TYR A 384 0.59 11.00 -14.26
C TYR A 384 1.82 11.89 -14.50
N GLY A 385 2.09 12.89 -13.65
CA GLY A 385 3.03 13.97 -13.98
C GLY A 385 4.49 13.75 -13.63
N PHE A 386 4.84 12.68 -12.91
CA PHE A 386 6.19 12.44 -12.38
C PHE A 386 6.77 11.08 -12.80
N ASP A 387 8.10 11.01 -12.78
CA ASP A 387 8.92 9.80 -12.92
C ASP A 387 9.71 9.63 -11.61
N CYS A 388 9.13 8.96 -10.61
CA CYS A 388 9.73 8.94 -9.28
C CYS A 388 11.01 8.10 -9.20
N ALA A 389 11.30 7.24 -10.18
CA ALA A 389 12.59 6.57 -10.28
C ALA A 389 13.73 7.58 -10.53
N ALA A 390 13.48 8.60 -11.37
CA ALA A 390 14.44 9.69 -11.59
C ALA A 390 14.59 10.63 -10.38
N ILE A 391 13.57 10.70 -9.50
CA ILE A 391 13.65 11.42 -8.22
C ILE A 391 14.48 10.62 -7.22
N ASP A 392 14.24 9.31 -7.09
CA ASP A 392 14.98 8.41 -6.20
C ASP A 392 16.48 8.33 -6.55
N GLU A 393 16.80 8.19 -7.85
CA GLU A 393 18.18 8.22 -8.36
C GLU A 393 18.87 9.55 -8.02
N ALA A 394 18.17 10.67 -8.20
CA ALA A 394 18.73 12.01 -7.93
C ALA A 394 18.88 12.32 -6.42
N LEU A 395 18.04 11.73 -5.58
CA LEU A 395 18.17 11.72 -4.11
C LEU A 395 19.17 10.66 -3.61
N GLY A 396 19.85 9.94 -4.51
CA GLY A 396 20.90 8.97 -4.19
C GLY A 396 20.42 7.74 -3.40
N GLY A 397 19.11 7.49 -3.36
CA GLY A 397 18.50 6.50 -2.47
C GLY A 397 18.57 6.86 -0.99
N GLU A 398 18.76 8.13 -0.61
CA GLU A 398 18.67 8.56 0.80
C GLU A 398 17.23 8.42 1.34
N TYR A 399 16.22 8.70 0.51
CA TYR A 399 14.81 8.72 0.91
C TYR A 399 14.00 7.54 0.33
N ALA A 400 12.98 7.11 1.05
CA ALA A 400 11.91 6.29 0.51
C ALA A 400 10.91 7.18 -0.26
N VAL A 401 11.06 7.26 -1.59
CA VAL A 401 10.17 8.08 -2.44
C VAL A 401 8.80 7.43 -2.61
N VAL A 402 7.72 8.17 -2.29
CA VAL A 402 6.33 7.68 -2.38
C VAL A 402 5.40 8.72 -3.02
N ASN A 403 4.90 8.43 -4.22
CA ASN A 403 3.92 9.24 -4.92
C ASN A 403 2.49 8.85 -4.51
N LEU A 404 1.90 9.65 -3.62
CA LEU A 404 0.53 9.54 -3.12
C LEU A 404 -0.50 10.24 -4.03
N GLY A 405 -0.07 10.84 -5.16
CA GLY A 405 -0.95 11.50 -6.12
C GLY A 405 -2.10 10.61 -6.59
N CYS A 406 -3.34 11.10 -6.62
CA CYS A 406 -4.51 10.23 -6.86
C CYS A 406 -5.60 10.87 -7.72
N ASN A 407 -6.22 10.06 -8.60
CA ASN A 407 -7.19 10.52 -9.58
C ASN A 407 -8.57 10.81 -8.97
N ALA A 408 -8.86 12.10 -8.80
CA ALA A 408 -10.16 12.73 -8.51
C ALA A 408 -10.76 12.58 -7.07
N ASN A 409 -10.96 13.74 -6.44
CA ASN A 409 -11.81 14.02 -5.27
C ASN A 409 -11.48 13.34 -3.93
N LEU A 410 -10.33 12.68 -3.76
CA LEU A 410 -9.83 12.46 -2.40
C LEU A 410 -9.55 13.83 -1.77
N THR A 411 -10.12 14.08 -0.60
CA THR A 411 -10.02 15.38 0.04
C THR A 411 -8.68 15.47 0.78
N ALA A 412 -7.85 16.42 0.37
CA ALA A 412 -6.48 16.59 0.86
C ALA A 412 -6.38 16.61 2.39
N SER A 413 -7.36 17.23 3.07
CA SER A 413 -7.44 17.29 4.52
C SER A 413 -7.36 15.93 5.21
N VAL A 414 -8.04 14.91 4.66
CA VAL A 414 -8.02 13.54 5.21
C VAL A 414 -6.64 12.91 5.04
N MET A 415 -5.96 13.18 3.93
CA MET A 415 -4.61 12.68 3.68
C MET A 415 -3.54 13.45 4.44
N PHE A 416 -3.68 14.75 4.62
CA PHE A 416 -2.76 15.58 5.40
C PHE A 416 -2.86 15.27 6.89
N GLU A 417 -4.07 15.02 7.41
CA GLU A 417 -4.25 14.55 8.79
C GLU A 417 -3.67 13.14 9.01
N TYR A 418 -3.76 12.26 8.01
CA TYR A 418 -3.05 10.98 8.03
C TYR A 418 -1.53 11.17 7.98
N LEU A 419 -1.02 12.04 7.11
CA LEU A 419 0.42 12.32 6.95
C LEU A 419 1.03 13.02 8.18
N GLU A 420 0.29 13.87 8.89
CA GLU A 420 0.68 14.47 10.19
C GLU A 420 1.01 13.41 11.26
N ASN A 421 0.41 12.22 11.14
CA ASN A 421 0.63 11.07 12.04
C ASN A 421 1.59 10.02 11.47
N VAL A 422 2.10 10.22 10.25
CA VAL A 422 2.88 9.22 9.49
C VAL A 422 4.28 9.70 9.16
N LEU A 423 4.45 10.99 8.87
CA LEU A 423 5.72 11.63 8.58
C LEU A 423 6.39 12.16 9.86
N GLY A 424 7.70 11.99 9.97
CA GLY A 424 8.52 12.35 11.13
C GLY A 424 9.53 13.48 10.88
N GLU A 425 10.51 13.57 11.78
CA GLU A 425 11.64 14.50 11.65
C GLU A 425 12.51 14.11 10.44
N ASN A 426 12.86 15.07 9.59
CA ASN A 426 13.59 14.95 8.31
C ASN A 426 12.79 14.44 7.09
N ASP A 427 11.63 13.81 7.28
CA ASP A 427 10.73 13.46 6.17
C ASP A 427 10.34 14.69 5.34
N THR A 428 9.97 14.49 4.08
CA THR A 428 9.60 15.56 3.14
C THR A 428 8.21 15.33 2.55
N LEU A 429 7.36 16.35 2.59
CA LEU A 429 6.10 16.42 1.86
C LEU A 429 6.24 17.40 0.69
N LEU A 430 6.22 16.89 -0.54
CA LEU A 430 6.08 17.68 -1.75
C LEU A 430 4.60 17.73 -2.18
N TRP A 431 3.97 18.89 -2.03
CA TRP A 431 2.58 19.12 -2.41
C TRP A 431 2.49 19.68 -3.83
N ALA A 432 1.82 18.94 -4.73
CA ALA A 432 1.58 19.26 -6.13
C ALA A 432 0.07 19.28 -6.45
N PRO A 433 -0.70 20.27 -5.97
CA PRO A 433 -2.16 20.30 -6.14
C PRO A 433 -2.59 20.74 -7.54
N GLU A 434 -3.57 20.03 -8.10
CA GLU A 434 -4.44 20.55 -9.16
C GLU A 434 -5.34 21.66 -8.59
N SER A 435 -5.87 22.56 -9.42
CA SER A 435 -6.70 23.70 -8.98
C SER A 435 -8.11 23.34 -8.45
N GLY A 436 -8.35 22.08 -8.05
CA GLY A 436 -9.62 21.57 -7.53
C GLY A 436 -9.80 21.84 -6.03
N ASN A 437 -11.02 22.20 -5.61
CA ASN A 437 -11.33 22.51 -4.20
C ASN A 437 -10.98 21.37 -3.21
N TYR A 438 -11.09 20.12 -3.66
CA TYR A 438 -10.73 18.95 -2.85
C TYR A 438 -9.23 18.87 -2.53
N MET A 439 -8.36 19.44 -3.37
CA MET A 439 -6.92 19.44 -3.17
C MET A 439 -6.45 20.47 -2.13
N PHE A 440 -7.24 21.51 -1.86
CA PHE A 440 -6.81 22.66 -1.05
C PHE A 440 -7.36 22.70 0.38
N GLY A 441 -8.32 21.83 0.75
CA GLY A 441 -8.78 21.72 2.14
C GLY A 441 -10.29 21.70 2.33
N ALA A 442 -11.04 20.96 1.50
CA ALA A 442 -12.46 20.72 1.77
C ALA A 442 -12.68 19.88 3.04
N THR A 443 -13.89 19.86 3.59
CA THR A 443 -14.25 19.07 4.79
C THR A 443 -15.50 18.20 4.58
N ILE A 444 -15.79 17.81 3.34
CA ILE A 444 -16.89 16.91 3.00
C ILE A 444 -16.39 15.49 2.74
N PHE A 445 -16.82 14.55 3.57
CA PHE A 445 -16.45 13.13 3.47
C PHE A 445 -17.39 12.43 2.48
N SER A 446 -17.14 12.65 1.19
CA SER A 446 -18.02 12.21 0.09
C SER A 446 -18.12 10.67 -0.04
N ASN A 447 -19.06 10.19 -0.85
CA ASN A 447 -19.10 8.78 -1.26
C ASN A 447 -17.76 8.32 -1.87
N ARG A 448 -17.10 9.17 -2.69
CA ARG A 448 -15.80 8.82 -3.27
C ARG A 448 -14.71 8.71 -2.21
N THR A 449 -14.78 9.52 -1.16
CA THR A 449 -13.89 9.41 0.00
C THR A 449 -14.03 8.05 0.69
N TRP A 450 -15.26 7.51 0.77
CA TRP A 450 -15.50 6.14 1.25
C TRP A 450 -15.04 5.05 0.27
N GLU A 451 -15.30 5.21 -1.03
CA GLU A 451 -14.83 4.29 -2.07
C GLU A 451 -13.29 4.18 -2.08
N PHE A 452 -12.58 5.29 -1.84
CA PHE A 452 -11.12 5.32 -1.80
C PHE A 452 -10.53 4.59 -0.60
N LEU A 453 -11.19 4.69 0.56
CA LEU A 453 -10.72 4.12 1.83
C LEU A 453 -11.30 2.72 2.10
N ALA A 454 -12.08 2.19 1.16
CA ALA A 454 -12.78 0.90 1.19
C ALA A 454 -11.92 -0.32 1.52
N ALA A 455 -10.59 -0.24 1.35
CA ALA A 455 -9.67 -1.35 1.63
C ALA A 455 -8.49 -0.98 2.55
N TYR A 456 -8.60 0.17 3.25
CA TYR A 456 -7.67 0.59 4.30
C TYR A 456 -8.39 1.45 5.36
N TYR A 457 -9.26 0.82 6.15
CA TYR A 457 -9.99 1.50 7.22
C TYR A 457 -9.11 1.96 8.40
N ASP A 458 -7.84 1.55 8.45
CA ASP A 458 -6.94 1.97 9.53
C ASP A 458 -6.51 3.44 9.43
N ILE A 459 -6.78 4.12 8.32
CA ILE A 459 -6.71 5.59 8.25
C ILE A 459 -7.58 6.28 9.33
N PHE A 460 -8.72 5.68 9.72
CA PHE A 460 -9.57 6.19 10.79
C PHE A 460 -8.94 6.10 12.19
N ARG A 461 -7.73 5.53 12.32
CA ARG A 461 -6.95 5.60 13.56
C ARG A 461 -6.28 6.95 13.78
N TYR A 462 -6.15 7.75 12.73
CA TYR A 462 -5.33 8.96 12.68
C TYR A 462 -6.11 10.26 12.42
N ILE A 463 -7.40 10.18 12.01
CA ILE A 463 -8.23 11.35 11.68
C ILE A 463 -9.37 11.57 12.69
N ASP A 464 -9.55 12.81 13.13
CA ASP A 464 -10.69 13.24 13.96
C ASP A 464 -11.92 13.44 13.05
N VAL A 465 -12.82 12.45 13.02
CA VAL A 465 -14.00 12.48 12.14
C VAL A 465 -14.98 13.61 12.47
N SER A 466 -14.84 14.30 13.60
CA SER A 466 -15.65 15.48 13.93
C SER A 466 -15.30 16.72 13.09
N LYS A 467 -14.09 16.75 12.48
CA LYS A 467 -13.68 17.79 11.52
C LYS A 467 -14.46 17.71 10.19
N TYR A 468 -15.15 16.60 9.91
CA TYR A 468 -15.69 16.29 8.60
C TYR A 468 -17.22 16.18 8.58
N SER A 469 -17.82 16.81 7.57
CA SER A 469 -19.25 16.72 7.27
C SER A 469 -19.59 15.49 6.43
N GLY A 470 -20.76 14.90 6.66
CA GLY A 470 -21.32 13.82 5.84
C GLY A 470 -20.73 12.42 6.05
N VAL A 471 -19.78 12.22 6.97
CA VAL A 471 -19.09 10.93 7.23
C VAL A 471 -20.07 9.75 7.26
N PHE A 472 -21.04 9.75 8.18
CA PHE A 472 -22.03 8.66 8.30
C PHE A 472 -23.10 8.68 7.20
N ASP A 473 -23.41 9.84 6.62
CA ASP A 473 -24.46 10.01 5.62
C ASP A 473 -24.05 9.42 4.27
N TYR A 474 -22.82 9.69 3.83
CA TYR A 474 -22.22 9.07 2.64
C TYR A 474 -21.77 7.63 2.89
N TYR A 475 -21.38 7.27 4.12
CA TYR A 475 -21.07 5.87 4.48
C TYR A 475 -22.25 4.94 4.17
N SER A 476 -23.48 5.32 4.53
CA SER A 476 -24.66 4.50 4.22
C SER A 476 -24.88 4.30 2.72
N TYR A 477 -24.63 5.33 1.90
CA TYR A 477 -24.72 5.22 0.44
C TYR A 477 -23.63 4.30 -0.13
N TYR A 478 -22.39 4.43 0.36
CA TYR A 478 -21.29 3.54 0.03
C TYR A 478 -21.61 2.08 0.40
N ALA A 479 -21.99 1.80 1.65
CA ALA A 479 -22.28 0.46 2.13
C ALA A 479 -23.43 -0.20 1.34
N GLN A 480 -24.51 0.54 1.08
CA GLN A 480 -25.65 0.03 0.30
C GLN A 480 -25.31 -0.24 -1.17
N SER A 481 -24.38 0.50 -1.77
CA SER A 481 -23.94 0.29 -3.16
C SER A 481 -22.83 -0.77 -3.32
N HIS A 482 -22.18 -1.18 -2.21
CA HIS A 482 -21.06 -2.11 -2.22
C HIS A 482 -21.33 -3.47 -1.56
N ALA A 483 -22.39 -3.63 -0.76
CA ALA A 483 -22.69 -4.88 -0.04
C ALA A 483 -22.75 -6.16 -0.90
N SER A 484 -23.03 -6.05 -2.21
CA SER A 484 -23.06 -7.17 -3.16
C SER A 484 -21.76 -7.35 -3.98
N LYS A 485 -20.79 -6.41 -3.88
CA LYS A 485 -19.54 -6.41 -4.64
C LYS A 485 -18.41 -7.07 -3.82
N GLN A 486 -18.36 -8.40 -3.76
CA GLN A 486 -17.31 -9.12 -3.00
C GLN A 486 -16.33 -9.85 -3.94
N GLN A 487 -15.03 -9.60 -3.76
CA GLN A 487 -13.94 -10.28 -4.45
C GLN A 487 -12.71 -10.27 -3.53
N SER A 488 -11.80 -11.26 -3.65
CA SER A 488 -10.53 -11.22 -2.91
C SER A 488 -9.65 -10.06 -3.41
N PHE A 489 -9.23 -9.20 -2.48
CA PHE A 489 -8.44 -7.99 -2.77
C PHE A 489 -7.04 -8.29 -3.33
N GLU A 490 -6.40 -9.37 -2.86
CA GLU A 490 -4.99 -9.80 -3.08
C GLU A 490 -4.56 -10.04 -4.55
N ALA A 491 -5.39 -9.68 -5.53
CA ALA A 491 -5.11 -9.82 -6.95
C ALA A 491 -4.32 -8.60 -7.48
N PHE A 492 -3.21 -8.88 -8.17
CA PHE A 492 -2.29 -7.95 -8.87
C PHE A 492 -2.94 -6.79 -9.65
N SER A 493 -2.30 -5.61 -9.70
CA SER A 493 -2.74 -4.45 -10.51
C SER A 493 -1.57 -3.69 -11.14
N ASP A 494 -1.47 -3.75 -12.46
CA ASP A 494 -0.47 -3.09 -13.31
C ASP A 494 -0.69 -1.58 -13.52
N GLY A 495 -1.72 -0.99 -12.91
CA GLY A 495 -2.02 0.44 -13.08
C GLY A 495 -1.03 1.40 -12.42
N CYS A 496 -0.19 0.91 -11.51
CA CYS A 496 0.68 1.72 -10.65
C CYS A 496 2.07 1.05 -10.55
N ASN A 497 3.16 1.81 -10.57
CA ASN A 497 4.46 1.31 -10.10
C ASN A 497 4.52 1.34 -8.55
N HIS A 498 5.65 0.90 -7.98
CA HIS A 498 5.83 0.83 -6.53
C HIS A 498 6.16 2.19 -5.87
N TYR A 499 6.59 3.20 -6.63
CA TYR A 499 6.64 4.59 -6.15
C TYR A 499 5.22 5.16 -6.02
N GLY A 500 4.37 4.90 -7.02
CA GLY A 500 3.01 5.40 -7.13
C GLY A 500 2.65 5.98 -8.51
N ASP A 501 3.54 5.97 -9.50
CA ASP A 501 3.30 6.58 -10.82
C ASP A 501 2.50 5.64 -11.74
N ALA A 502 1.80 6.21 -12.72
CA ALA A 502 1.13 5.46 -13.79
C ALA A 502 2.14 4.92 -14.82
N PRO A 503 2.46 3.61 -14.87
CA PRO A 503 3.54 3.09 -15.72
C PRO A 503 3.11 2.76 -17.16
N GLY A 504 1.81 2.87 -17.46
CA GLY A 504 1.24 2.50 -18.75
C GLY A 504 1.64 3.45 -19.88
N ALA A 505 1.79 2.90 -21.09
CA ALA A 505 1.95 3.70 -22.31
C ALA A 505 0.72 4.59 -22.53
N ARG A 506 0.97 5.87 -22.81
CA ARG A 506 -0.04 6.94 -22.79
C ARG A 506 0.34 8.02 -23.82
N GLU A 507 -0.33 7.96 -24.97
CA GLU A 507 -0.09 8.77 -26.17
C GLU A 507 -0.92 10.04 -26.19
N HIS A 508 -0.39 11.12 -26.78
CA HIS A 508 -1.05 12.43 -26.82
C HIS A 508 -2.43 12.42 -27.49
N GLN A 509 -3.41 13.09 -26.87
CA GLN A 509 -4.74 13.33 -27.41
C GLN A 509 -4.95 14.83 -27.61
N ASP A 510 -4.96 15.27 -28.88
CA ASP A 510 -5.31 16.63 -29.31
C ASP A 510 -6.70 17.01 -28.78
N LYS A 511 -6.72 17.92 -27.80
CA LYS A 511 -7.91 18.45 -27.13
C LYS A 511 -7.66 19.90 -26.72
N THR A 512 -8.64 20.76 -26.95
CA THR A 512 -8.55 22.17 -26.52
C THR A 512 -8.96 22.36 -25.05
N TYR A 513 -7.97 22.24 -24.16
CA TYR A 513 -8.11 22.56 -22.74
C TYR A 513 -8.22 24.08 -22.50
N ARG A 514 -8.77 24.51 -21.34
CA ARG A 514 -9.07 25.94 -21.06
C ARG A 514 -8.97 26.33 -19.59
N SER A 515 -8.68 27.61 -19.35
CA SER A 515 -8.96 28.31 -18.08
C SER A 515 -8.15 27.87 -16.84
N TYR A 516 -6.81 27.79 -16.96
CA TYR A 516 -5.92 27.70 -15.79
C TYR A 516 -6.04 28.90 -14.85
N SER A 517 -5.87 30.13 -15.39
CA SER A 517 -5.87 31.34 -14.57
C SER A 517 -7.11 31.44 -13.68
N ALA A 518 -8.32 31.41 -14.24
CA ALA A 518 -9.53 31.60 -13.43
C ALA A 518 -9.72 30.51 -12.35
N SER A 519 -9.25 29.28 -12.61
CA SER A 519 -9.34 28.16 -11.65
C SER A 519 -8.38 28.37 -10.47
N TYR A 520 -7.12 28.70 -10.75
CA TYR A 520 -6.13 29.01 -9.71
C TYR A 520 -6.42 30.34 -9.01
N GLN A 521 -6.80 31.39 -9.74
CA GLN A 521 -7.27 32.67 -9.18
C GLN A 521 -8.42 32.46 -8.20
N SER A 522 -9.31 31.51 -8.48
CA SER A 522 -10.38 31.10 -7.56
C SER A 522 -9.85 30.40 -6.30
N ARG A 523 -8.81 29.55 -6.40
CA ARG A 523 -8.13 28.95 -5.23
C ARG A 523 -7.39 30.01 -4.39
N THR A 524 -6.60 30.89 -5.01
CA THR A 524 -5.94 32.02 -4.35
C THR A 524 -6.93 32.89 -3.58
N ASN A 525 -8.08 33.20 -4.21
CA ASN A 525 -9.18 33.95 -3.59
C ASN A 525 -9.90 33.22 -2.46
N GLU A 526 -9.72 31.91 -2.27
CA GLU A 526 -10.28 31.13 -1.15
C GLU A 526 -9.24 30.94 -0.02
N ILE A 527 -7.96 30.72 -0.37
CA ILE A 527 -6.82 30.72 0.57
C ILE A 527 -6.77 32.05 1.34
N LEU A 528 -6.77 33.17 0.61
CA LEU A 528 -6.74 34.52 1.18
C LEU A 528 -8.00 34.90 1.99
N LYS A 529 -9.02 34.03 2.05
CA LYS A 529 -10.23 34.18 2.88
C LYS A 529 -10.28 33.21 4.08
N GLY A 530 -9.30 32.32 4.23
CA GLY A 530 -9.26 31.33 5.32
C GLY A 530 -10.17 30.12 5.12
N ASN A 531 -10.68 29.88 3.90
CA ASN A 531 -11.58 28.75 3.60
C ASN A 531 -10.92 27.36 3.77
N TYR A 532 -9.60 27.32 3.96
CA TYR A 532 -8.78 26.10 4.05
C TYR A 532 -8.09 25.91 5.41
N SER A 533 -8.56 26.64 6.43
CA SER A 533 -8.07 26.60 7.81
C SER A 533 -8.09 25.21 8.48
N CYS A 534 -8.76 24.21 7.88
CA CYS A 534 -8.69 22.83 8.36
C CYS A 534 -7.34 22.14 8.11
N ILE A 535 -6.59 22.51 7.06
CA ILE A 535 -5.24 21.98 6.79
C ILE A 535 -4.12 22.91 7.27
N GLU A 536 -4.44 24.17 7.57
CA GLU A 536 -3.50 25.19 8.07
C GLU A 536 -2.73 24.71 9.31
N GLY A 537 -3.45 24.31 10.37
CA GLY A 537 -2.83 23.79 11.59
C GLY A 537 -2.16 22.42 11.43
N ILE A 538 -2.61 21.61 10.47
CA ILE A 538 -2.03 20.28 10.17
C ILE A 538 -0.64 20.45 9.54
N ILE A 539 -0.52 21.34 8.56
CA ILE A 539 0.76 21.69 7.92
C ILE A 539 1.69 22.37 8.93
N GLU A 540 1.17 23.30 9.73
CA GLU A 540 1.96 23.97 10.77
C GLU A 540 2.51 22.97 11.81
N ASN A 541 1.77 21.91 12.13
CA ASN A 541 2.22 20.86 13.03
C ASN A 541 3.27 19.92 12.39
N MET A 542 3.10 19.53 11.13
CA MET A 542 4.14 18.79 10.39
C MET A 542 5.47 19.56 10.39
N GLY A 543 5.44 20.87 10.12
CA GLY A 543 6.64 21.71 10.18
C GLY A 543 7.27 21.81 11.58
N LYS A 544 6.46 21.86 12.64
CA LYS A 544 6.96 21.81 14.04
C LYS A 544 7.58 20.46 14.40
N ASN A 545 7.15 19.38 13.77
CA ASN A 545 7.67 18.02 13.97
C ASN A 545 8.93 17.74 13.14
N GLY A 546 9.40 18.70 12.33
CA GLY A 546 10.62 18.56 11.52
C GLY A 546 10.41 17.99 10.12
N VAL A 547 9.15 17.91 9.65
CA VAL A 547 8.84 17.57 8.24
C VAL A 547 9.21 18.76 7.35
N LYS A 548 9.96 18.52 6.27
CA LYS A 548 10.24 19.49 5.22
C LYS A 548 9.00 19.66 4.34
N LEU A 549 8.54 20.90 4.14
CA LEU A 549 7.25 21.20 3.50
C LEU A 549 7.48 21.96 2.19
N TYR A 550 7.40 21.27 1.06
CA TYR A 550 7.65 21.84 -0.26
C TYR A 550 6.35 21.95 -1.07
N TYR A 551 6.15 23.07 -1.75
CA TYR A 551 5.06 23.29 -2.69
C TYR A 551 5.59 23.42 -4.12
N THR A 552 4.91 22.76 -5.05
CA THR A 552 5.10 22.92 -6.50
C THR A 552 3.73 22.99 -7.18
N PHE A 553 3.67 23.53 -8.39
CA PHE A 553 2.42 23.50 -9.16
C PHE A 553 2.24 22.13 -9.81
N ALA A 554 0.99 21.67 -9.94
CA ALA A 554 0.69 20.60 -10.88
C ALA A 554 1.13 21.00 -12.30
N SER A 555 1.42 20.01 -13.13
CA SER A 555 1.85 20.20 -14.52
C SER A 555 0.78 20.93 -15.34
N MET A 556 1.22 21.79 -16.28
CA MET A 556 0.34 22.66 -17.05
C MET A 556 0.74 22.78 -18.52
N ASP A 557 -0.22 23.05 -19.38
CA ASP A 557 -0.08 23.16 -20.84
C ASP A 557 0.37 24.56 -21.23
N GLU A 558 1.56 24.67 -21.84
CA GLU A 558 2.13 25.95 -22.27
C GLU A 558 1.35 26.63 -23.42
N SER A 559 0.49 25.88 -24.13
CA SER A 559 -0.34 26.40 -25.21
C SER A 559 -1.67 27.01 -24.75
N ALA A 560 -2.00 26.88 -23.46
CA ALA A 560 -3.31 27.28 -22.94
C ALA A 560 -3.54 28.81 -23.03
N PRO A 561 -4.69 29.26 -23.57
CA PRO A 561 -4.89 30.67 -23.96
C PRO A 561 -5.07 31.63 -22.77
N ASP A 562 -5.40 31.11 -21.59
CA ASP A 562 -5.79 31.88 -20.40
C ASP A 562 -4.66 31.92 -19.35
N PHE A 563 -3.42 32.20 -19.78
CA PHE A 563 -2.25 32.19 -18.89
C PHE A 563 -1.88 33.59 -18.35
N GLU A 564 -2.06 33.80 -17.05
CA GLU A 564 -1.77 35.07 -16.37
C GLU A 564 -0.73 34.89 -15.26
N ALA A 565 0.53 35.24 -15.53
CA ALA A 565 1.68 35.07 -14.62
C ALA A 565 1.38 35.45 -13.16
N LYS A 566 0.75 36.63 -12.96
CA LYS A 566 0.51 37.18 -11.62
C LYS A 566 -0.42 36.30 -10.76
N VAL A 567 -1.30 35.50 -11.37
CA VAL A 567 -2.20 34.60 -10.61
C VAL A 567 -1.43 33.44 -9.97
N PHE A 568 -0.37 32.96 -10.60
CA PHE A 568 0.48 31.89 -10.08
C PHE A 568 1.46 32.42 -9.03
N GLU A 569 1.99 33.63 -9.25
CA GLU A 569 2.75 34.38 -8.24
C GLU A 569 1.90 34.63 -6.99
N ASP A 570 0.69 35.20 -7.13
CA ASP A 570 -0.25 35.42 -6.03
C ASP A 570 -0.69 34.11 -5.34
N LEU A 571 -0.69 32.97 -6.05
CA LEU A 571 -0.98 31.67 -5.46
C LEU A 571 0.19 31.17 -4.59
N ALA A 572 1.43 31.26 -5.08
CA ALA A 572 2.60 30.91 -4.28
C ALA A 572 2.72 31.81 -3.04
N ASP A 573 2.58 33.13 -3.23
CA ASP A 573 2.52 34.13 -2.14
C ASP A 573 1.42 33.79 -1.13
N ALA A 574 0.24 33.33 -1.57
CA ALA A 574 -0.85 32.94 -0.68
C ALA A 574 -0.61 31.61 0.04
N VAL A 575 0.04 30.64 -0.62
CA VAL A 575 0.40 29.34 -0.04
C VAL A 575 1.42 29.52 1.07
N GLU A 576 2.57 30.17 0.83
CA GLU A 576 3.61 30.38 1.84
C GLU A 576 3.11 31.23 3.01
N LYS A 577 2.28 32.25 2.74
CA LYS A 577 1.72 33.14 3.75
C LYS A 577 0.69 32.48 4.66
N THR A 578 -0.09 31.52 4.15
CA THR A 578 -1.13 30.83 4.93
C THR A 578 -0.58 29.58 5.59
N PHE A 579 0.26 28.81 4.91
CA PHE A 579 0.75 27.52 5.39
C PHE A 579 2.18 27.67 5.95
N ASN A 580 2.28 28.20 7.17
CA ASN A 580 3.56 28.48 7.83
C ASN A 580 4.48 27.24 7.84
N GLY A 581 5.68 27.40 7.26
CA GLY A 581 6.67 26.34 7.07
C GLY A 581 6.72 25.77 5.64
N MET A 582 5.66 25.95 4.85
CA MET A 582 5.62 25.57 3.43
C MET A 582 6.49 26.52 2.59
N VAL A 583 7.29 25.97 1.67
CA VAL A 583 8.15 26.72 0.75
C VAL A 583 7.80 26.39 -0.70
N ALA A 584 7.55 27.39 -1.53
CA ALA A 584 7.33 27.22 -2.97
C ALA A 584 8.68 27.01 -3.68
N ILE A 585 8.98 25.77 -4.09
CA ILE A 585 10.29 25.41 -4.66
C ILE A 585 10.39 25.64 -6.18
N SER A 586 9.25 25.72 -6.87
CA SER A 586 9.21 25.80 -8.34
C SER A 586 8.73 27.14 -8.88
N ASP A 587 9.37 27.64 -9.94
CA ASP A 587 8.75 28.64 -10.80
C ASP A 587 7.61 27.96 -11.57
N TYR A 588 6.43 28.58 -11.64
CA TYR A 588 5.30 28.08 -12.43
C TYR A 588 5.71 27.81 -13.90
N LYS A 589 6.69 28.55 -14.44
CA LYS A 589 7.22 28.41 -15.81
C LYS A 589 7.92 27.05 -16.01
N ASN A 590 8.49 26.48 -14.95
CA ASN A 590 9.08 25.15 -15.00
C ASN A 590 8.00 24.06 -14.97
N CYS A 591 6.82 24.37 -14.42
CA CYS A 591 5.65 23.49 -14.42
C CYS A 591 4.87 23.51 -15.76
N LEU A 592 5.21 24.42 -16.67
CA LEU A 592 4.73 24.42 -18.06
C LEU A 592 5.41 23.32 -18.89
N VAL A 593 4.63 22.65 -19.72
CA VAL A 593 5.02 21.50 -20.55
C VAL A 593 4.36 21.66 -21.95
N PRO A 594 5.04 21.28 -23.05
CA PRO A 594 4.49 21.34 -24.42
C PRO A 594 3.16 20.60 -24.59
N HIS A 595 2.32 21.06 -25.53
CA HIS A 595 1.00 20.47 -25.78
C HIS A 595 1.07 18.98 -26.15
N ASP A 596 2.00 18.61 -27.05
CA ASP A 596 2.27 17.22 -27.49
C ASP A 596 2.72 16.30 -26.33
N CYS A 597 3.06 16.86 -25.17
CA CYS A 597 3.38 16.14 -23.93
C CYS A 597 2.18 15.97 -22.99
N MET A 598 0.97 16.42 -23.36
CA MET A 598 -0.29 16.15 -22.64
C MET A 598 -0.92 14.85 -23.10
N TYR A 599 -1.45 14.06 -22.16
CA TYR A 599 -2.10 12.77 -22.43
C TYR A 599 -3.58 12.96 -22.80
N ASP A 600 -4.47 13.12 -21.82
CA ASP A 600 -5.93 13.15 -22.05
C ASP A 600 -6.69 14.23 -21.24
N SER A 601 -6.00 14.91 -20.33
CA SER A 601 -6.44 16.14 -19.65
C SER A 601 -5.29 17.13 -19.63
N GLU A 602 -5.58 18.36 -19.24
CA GLU A 602 -4.58 19.43 -19.10
C GLU A 602 -3.56 19.17 -17.98
N TRP A 603 -3.90 18.29 -17.02
CA TRP A 603 -3.02 17.94 -15.88
C TRP A 603 -2.23 16.65 -16.12
N HIS A 604 -2.64 15.81 -17.07
CA HIS A 604 -2.07 14.47 -17.25
C HIS A 604 -1.02 14.49 -18.35
N LEU A 605 0.23 14.13 -18.02
CA LEU A 605 1.33 14.12 -18.99
C LEU A 605 1.45 12.78 -19.73
N THR A 606 2.02 12.78 -20.93
CA THR A 606 2.60 11.57 -21.55
C THR A 606 3.80 11.08 -20.74
N LEU A 607 4.38 9.92 -21.07
CA LEU A 607 5.61 9.45 -20.39
C LEU A 607 6.79 10.42 -20.61
N GLU A 608 6.94 10.93 -21.82
CA GLU A 608 7.96 11.93 -22.17
C GLU A 608 7.71 13.27 -21.44
N GLY A 609 6.45 13.72 -21.37
CA GLY A 609 6.07 14.90 -20.61
C GLY A 609 6.42 14.79 -19.12
N ALA A 610 6.10 13.65 -18.48
CA ALA A 610 6.41 13.43 -17.07
C ALA A 610 7.91 13.40 -16.78
N LYS A 611 8.70 12.79 -17.68
CA LYS A 611 10.16 12.87 -17.60
C LYS A 611 10.64 14.32 -17.69
N LEU A 612 10.21 15.08 -18.70
CA LEU A 612 10.59 16.49 -18.89
C LEU A 612 10.18 17.38 -17.69
N ARG A 613 9.02 17.13 -17.09
CA ARG A 613 8.56 17.79 -15.86
C ARG A 613 9.43 17.45 -14.66
N THR A 614 9.85 16.18 -14.56
CA THR A 614 10.65 15.64 -13.46
C THR A 614 12.10 16.11 -13.52
N GLU A 615 12.73 16.17 -14.70
CA GLU A 615 14.09 16.70 -14.88
C GLU A 615 14.21 18.14 -14.35
N LYS A 616 13.19 18.98 -14.59
CA LYS A 616 13.10 20.33 -14.01
C LYS A 616 12.92 20.29 -12.49
N LEU A 617 11.98 19.47 -12.00
CA LEU A 617 11.63 19.37 -10.58
C LEU A 617 12.80 18.87 -9.73
N VAL A 618 13.58 17.90 -10.22
CA VAL A 618 14.77 17.37 -9.54
C VAL A 618 15.80 18.47 -9.29
N ALA A 619 16.03 19.36 -10.27
CA ALA A 619 16.92 20.50 -10.09
C ALA A 619 16.41 21.50 -9.03
N GLU A 620 15.10 21.68 -8.92
CA GLU A 620 14.45 22.54 -7.91
C GLU A 620 14.52 21.93 -6.50
N ILE A 621 14.24 20.62 -6.36
CA ILE A 621 14.37 19.86 -5.11
C ILE A 621 15.81 19.92 -4.59
N LEU A 622 16.79 19.55 -5.43
CA LEU A 622 18.20 19.54 -5.03
C LEU A 622 18.71 20.94 -4.67
N ALA A 623 18.23 21.99 -5.34
CA ALA A 623 18.57 23.38 -5.00
C ALA A 623 17.98 23.81 -3.64
N GLN A 624 16.77 23.37 -3.29
CA GLN A 624 16.18 23.65 -1.97
C GLN A 624 16.87 22.85 -0.86
N ILE A 625 17.15 21.56 -1.04
CA ILE A 625 17.89 20.74 -0.07
C ILE A 625 19.29 21.34 0.17
N ALA A 626 20.01 21.75 -0.88
CA ALA A 626 21.32 22.39 -0.76
C ALA A 626 21.28 23.77 -0.07
N LYS A 627 20.12 24.44 -0.03
CA LYS A 627 19.87 25.70 0.67
C LYS A 627 19.48 25.48 2.14
N GLU A 628 18.97 24.31 2.50
CA GLU A 628 18.63 23.92 3.88
C GLU A 628 19.82 23.31 4.64
N GLY A 629 20.76 22.68 3.92
CA GLY A 629 21.99 22.10 4.47
C GLY A 629 23.19 23.06 4.58
N ALA A 630 23.01 24.37 4.46
CA ALA A 630 24.08 25.38 4.32
C ALA A 630 24.05 26.50 5.39
#